data_AF-B6IU62-F1
#
_entry.id   AF-B6IU62-F1
#
_cell.length_a   1.000
_cell.length_b   1.000
_cell.length_c   1.000
_cell.angle_alpha   90.00
_cell.angle_beta   90.00
_cell.angle_gamma   90.00
#
_symmetry.space_group_name_H-M   'P 1'
#
loop_
_entity.id
_entity.type
_entity.pdbx_description
1 polymer ?
#
loop_
_entity_poly.entity_id
_entity_poly.type
_entity_poly.pdbx_seq_one_letter_code
_entity_poly.pdbx_strand_id
1 'polypeptide(L)' 'MCCENNPGDGSCCRSAVVRAFREMRACGQPDRYCFEAAVTVFRWHHPETPEPQATTIVSTWVEPPPRWH' A
#
# COMPACT_ATOMS: atom_id res chain seq x y z
N MET A 1 6.65 12.93 9.46
CA MET A 1 5.96 12.47 8.23
C MET A 1 5.54 11.03 8.51
N CYS A 2 4.30 10.70 8.85
CA CYS A 2 3.06 10.95 8.11
C CYS A 2 1.88 11.20 9.07
N CYS A 3 1.68 12.45 9.50
CA CYS A 3 0.44 12.94 10.13
C CYS A 3 0.71 14.34 10.71
N GLU A 4 0.77 15.37 9.86
CA GLU A 4 0.41 16.69 10.36
C GLU A 4 -0.98 16.96 9.81
N ASN A 5 -1.98 16.83 10.70
CA ASN A 5 -3.41 17.11 10.51
C ASN A 5 -4.30 15.93 10.04
N ASN A 6 -4.66 15.03 10.98
CA ASN A 6 -6.05 14.61 11.31
C ASN A 6 -6.12 13.13 11.77
N PRO A 7 -6.25 12.83 13.07
CA PRO A 7 -6.14 11.47 13.63
C PRO A 7 -7.42 10.62 13.54
N GLY A 8 -8.35 10.92 12.63
CA GLY A 8 -9.71 10.35 12.66
C GLY A 8 -10.16 9.59 11.41
N ASP A 9 -9.33 9.45 10.38
CA ASP A 9 -9.79 9.02 9.07
C ASP A 9 -8.92 7.90 8.49
N GLY A 10 -9.54 6.74 8.24
CA GLY A 10 -8.92 5.60 7.57
C GLY A 10 -8.33 5.92 6.17
N SER A 11 -8.53 7.14 5.65
CA SER A 11 -7.88 7.68 4.46
C SER A 11 -6.35 7.77 4.57
N CYS A 12 -5.78 8.01 5.75
CA CYS A 12 -4.32 8.15 5.88
C CYS A 12 -3.56 6.86 5.50
N CYS A 13 -4.10 5.70 5.88
CA CYS A 13 -3.52 4.40 5.54
C CYS A 13 -3.53 4.18 4.02
N ARG A 14 -4.68 4.41 3.39
CA ARG A 14 -4.81 4.28 1.92
C ARG A 14 -3.85 5.20 1.18
N SER A 15 -3.74 6.47 1.59
CA SER A 15 -2.82 7.42 0.97
C SER A 15 -1.35 7.00 1.13
N ALA A 16 -0.95 6.51 2.31
CA ALA A 16 0.41 6.03 2.55
C ALA A 16 0.74 4.80 1.67
N VAL A 17 -0.18 3.86 1.58
CA VAL A 17 -0.04 2.63 0.77
C VAL A 17 0.06 2.97 -0.72
N VAL A 18 -0.84 3.80 -1.25
CA VAL A 18 -0.82 4.21 -2.67
C VAL A 18 0.45 4.99 -3.01
N ARG A 19 0.90 5.85 -2.09
CA ARG A 19 2.15 6.60 -2.26
C ARG A 19 3.36 5.65 -2.32
N ALA A 20 3.48 4.71 -1.39
CA ALA A 20 4.56 3.73 -1.39
C ALA A 20 4.62 2.93 -2.70
N PHE A 21 3.47 2.45 -3.19
CA PHE A 21 3.37 1.77 -4.48
C PHE A 21 3.86 2.64 -5.64
N ARG A 22 3.37 3.89 -5.72
CA ARG A 22 3.70 4.82 -6.81
C ARG A 22 5.16 5.23 -6.82
N GLU A 23 5.74 5.51 -5.65
CA GLU A 23 7.15 5.92 -5.53
C GLU A 23 8.08 4.78 -5.95
N MET A 24 7.84 3.55 -5.47
CA MET A 24 8.62 2.39 -5.88
C MET A 24 8.56 2.16 -7.40
N ARG A 25 7.36 2.31 -7.98
CA ARG A 25 7.16 2.17 -9.42
C ARG A 25 7.86 3.28 -10.21
N ALA A 26 7.82 4.51 -9.72
CA ALA A 26 8.54 5.64 -10.32
C ALA A 26 10.06 5.43 -10.30
N CYS A 27 10.59 4.69 -9.32
CA CYS A 27 11.98 4.26 -9.25
C CYS A 27 12.31 3.07 -10.18
N GLY A 28 11.36 2.60 -10.99
CA GLY A 28 11.54 1.49 -11.93
C GLY A 28 11.52 0.10 -11.28
N GLN A 29 11.01 -0.01 -10.05
CA GLN A 29 10.84 -1.33 -9.43
C GLN A 29 9.73 -2.13 -10.14
N PRO A 30 9.89 -3.45 -10.27
CA PRO A 30 8.82 -4.34 -10.72
C PRO A 30 7.52 -4.14 -9.92
N ASP A 31 6.37 -4.21 -10.61
CA ASP A 31 5.04 -4.03 -10.00
C ASP A 31 4.82 -4.97 -8.81
N ARG A 32 5.41 -6.17 -8.84
CA ARG A 32 5.42 -7.13 -7.72
C ARG A 32 6.04 -6.55 -6.46
N TYR A 33 7.25 -6.01 -6.55
CA TYR A 33 7.93 -5.45 -5.39
C TYR A 33 7.23 -4.17 -4.92
N CYS A 34 6.72 -3.35 -5.85
CA CYS A 34 5.88 -2.19 -5.52
C CYS A 34 4.67 -2.59 -4.68
N PHE A 35 4.02 -3.68 -5.06
CA PHE A 35 2.86 -4.22 -4.38
C PHE A 35 3.21 -4.81 -3.00
N GLU A 36 4.29 -5.59 -2.90
CA GLU A 36 4.77 -6.16 -1.63
C GLU A 36 5.12 -5.07 -0.60
N ALA A 37 5.74 -3.96 -1.03
CA ALA A 37 5.99 -2.82 -0.14
C ALA A 37 4.70 -2.13 0.30
N ALA A 38 3.74 -1.96 -0.61
CA ALA A 38 2.43 -1.39 -0.29
C ALA A 38 1.68 -2.23 0.76
N VAL A 39 1.71 -3.56 0.63
CA VAL A 39 1.18 -4.51 1.63
C VAL A 39 1.95 -4.42 2.96
N THR A 40 3.27 -4.26 2.90
CA THR A 40 4.10 -4.10 4.10
C THR A 40 3.70 -2.83 4.88
N VAL A 41 3.56 -1.70 4.18
CA VAL A 41 3.09 -0.43 4.78
C VAL A 41 1.70 -0.60 5.38
N PHE A 42 0.77 -1.24 4.68
CA PHE A 42 -0.56 -1.52 5.21
C PHE A 42 -0.51 -2.31 6.52
N ARG A 43 0.28 -3.39 6.56
CA ARG A 43 0.40 -4.27 7.74
C ARG A 43 1.12 -3.63 8.92
N TRP A 44 1.97 -2.63 8.69
CA TRP A 44 2.55 -1.84 9.78
C TRP A 44 1.49 -1.00 10.50
N HIS A 45 0.48 -0.52 9.77
CA HIS A 45 -0.65 0.20 10.33
C HIS A 45 -1.75 -0.72 10.88
N HIS A 46 -1.93 -1.90 10.26
CA HIS A 46 -2.95 -2.89 10.60
C HIS A 46 -2.32 -4.28 10.86
N PRO A 47 -1.52 -4.44 11.92
CA PRO A 47 -0.89 -5.72 12.24
C PRO A 47 -1.90 -6.83 12.54
N GLU A 48 -3.12 -6.47 12.94
CA GLU A 48 -4.24 -7.39 13.16
C GLU A 48 -4.80 -8.00 11.87
N THR A 49 -4.54 -7.39 10.71
CA THR A 49 -5.06 -7.89 9.43
C THR A 49 -4.13 -8.97 8.87
N PRO A 50 -4.64 -10.20 8.63
CA PRO A 50 -3.86 -11.28 8.02
C PRO A 50 -3.35 -10.91 6.62
N GLU A 51 -2.18 -11.42 6.25
CA GLU A 51 -1.55 -11.10 4.96
C GLU A 51 -2.42 -11.34 3.72
N PRO A 52 -3.21 -12.44 3.61
CA PRO A 52 -4.09 -12.64 2.46
C PRO A 52 -5.18 -11.56 2.36
N GLN A 53 -5.70 -11.11 3.50
CA GLN A 53 -6.71 -10.07 3.58
C GLN A 53 -6.11 -8.69 3.28
N ALA A 54 -4.93 -8.39 3.84
CA ALA A 54 -4.17 -7.17 3.54
C ALA A 54 -3.88 -7.06 2.03
N THR A 55 -3.43 -8.15 1.41
CA THR A 55 -3.20 -8.23 -0.04
C THR A 55 -4.47 -7.90 -0.83
N THR A 56 -5.61 -8.48 -0.44
CA THR A 56 -6.89 -8.23 -1.10
C THR A 56 -7.34 -6.78 -0.96
N ILE A 57 -7.12 -6.16 0.21
CA ILE A 57 -7.47 -4.75 0.43
C ILE A 57 -6.57 -3.84 -0.43
N VAL A 58 -5.25 -4.05 -0.37
CA VAL A 58 -4.27 -3.22 -1.07
C VAL A 58 -4.44 -3.31 -2.59
N SER A 59 -4.81 -4.48 -3.13
CA SER A 59 -5.08 -4.63 -4.57
C SER A 59 -6.24 -3.77 -5.06
N THR A 60 -7.23 -3.45 -4.20
CA THR A 60 -8.31 -2.52 -4.57
C THR A 60 -7.88 -1.05 -4.63
N TRP A 61 -6.67 -0.73 -4.15
CA TRP A 61 -6.20 0.66 -4.05
C TRP A 61 -5.17 1.03 -5.11
N VAL A 62 -4.51 0.05 -5.73
CA VAL A 62 -3.40 0.26 -6.65
C VAL A 62 -3.76 -0.20 -8.08
N GLU A 63 -3.53 0.67 -9.06
CA GLU A 63 -3.89 0.47 -10.47
C GLU A 63 -2.68 0.73 -11.40
N PRO A 64 -2.57 0.03 -12.55
CA PRO A 64 -3.21 -1.25 -12.87
C PRO A 64 -2.80 -2.36 -11.88
N PRO A 65 -3.63 -3.42 -11.73
CA PRO A 65 -3.29 -4.56 -10.89
C PRO A 65 -1.97 -5.17 -11.34
N PRO A 66 -1.15 -5.67 -10.40
CA PRO A 66 0.17 -6.18 -10.73
C PRO A 66 0.01 -7.33 -11.74
N ARG A 67 0.60 -7.14 -12.92
CA ARG A 67 0.62 -8.18 -13.94
C ARG A 67 1.80 -9.08 -13.65
N TRP A 68 1.52 -10.32 -13.25
CA TRP A 68 2.52 -11.36 -13.14
C TRP A 68 2.93 -11.81 -14.55
N HIS A 69 3.84 -11.05 -15.18
CA HIS A 69 4.49 -11.41 -16.44
C HIS A 69 5.93 -11.86 -16.19
#